data_AF-A0A960VAH7-F1
#
_entry.id   AF-A0A960VAH7-F1
#
_cell.length_a   1.000
_cell.length_b   1.000
_cell.length_c   1.000
_cell.angle_alpha   90.00
_cell.angle_beta   90.00
_cell.angle_gamma   90.00
#
_symmetry.space_group_name_H-M   'P 1'
#
loop_
_entity.id
_entity.type
_entity.pdbx_description
1 polymer ?
#
loop_
_entity_poly.entity_id
_entity_poly.type
_entity_poly.pdbx_seq_one_letter_code
_entity_poly.pdbx_strand_id
1 'polypeptide(L)'
;NLSFTYKEVWNLSYHLSLNINNILKGKENVISICMEPSPHFVISIIAIWMSGNMYLPIDTSIPKLRIKYQWKDSNTKLILFDITNKKWFDEIDLPFINLDNFSNFLKTNTIIKNNFHFPKKRGAYIIYTSGTTGNPKGVVIEHKGILNFIQSQIPAFKISSRSKMLQYLSVGFDAFLSEMGTTLLCGGEYIFISINEKSNISTLLNLIESFSITHICLPPAILSLIEPIKKPISLRTIIIGGEVTPTKTIQKWCDVVNLINVYGPTEMTVCTHLLKCKKKHKEAEIGKPINNIEEIIIDKDGRESNKGELLLSGPGIYRGYLNDISLNEKKFFNIENKIYYRTGDLVEKKSNGKLVFLGRIDRQIKILGNRTELEEIESHLKKIKGVNNAIVLPKIESSNFLLISFIQKNTNFKINYKRILQKFIPKWMIPKYFIELNRFPLNFNQKIDQIELLKIYDKFIKEKDFKLKKDSILHYLDKKYLAYGNYKLFELSSIERIQIQLELEENNKIILENNDELKLKDLKVIDSRNSLSDVIYKVRELNNIIYNLNIKNSPGSIKFNKTIKEDSILLIGSGGYLGKHILMELMEQTSKRIYIFYRGNKYNLLNKIISFFKIHNSSFKL
;
A
#
# COMPACT_ATOMS: atom_id res chain seq x y z
N ASN A 1 15.23 -19.01 0.03
CA ASN A 1 15.33 -17.91 1.01
C ASN A 1 16.73 -17.32 0.96
N LEU A 2 16.84 -16.07 0.54
CA LEU A 2 18.10 -15.31 0.53
C LEU A 2 18.26 -14.65 1.90
N SER A 3 19.39 -14.85 2.56
CA SER A 3 19.74 -14.22 3.84
C SER A 3 21.16 -13.70 3.77
N PHE A 4 21.40 -12.52 4.36
CA PHE A 4 22.72 -11.91 4.41
C PHE A 4 23.08 -11.52 5.84
N THR A 5 24.30 -11.83 6.23
CA THR A 5 24.91 -11.30 7.46
C THR A 5 25.24 -9.82 7.30
N TYR A 6 25.42 -9.11 8.41
CA TYR A 6 25.89 -7.72 8.41
C TYR A 6 27.19 -7.53 7.61
N LYS A 7 28.12 -8.50 7.71
CA LYS A 7 29.39 -8.47 6.99
C LYS A 7 29.18 -8.57 5.48
N GLU A 8 28.28 -9.45 5.03
CA GLU A 8 27.97 -9.58 3.60
C GLU A 8 27.26 -8.33 3.07
N VAL A 9 26.28 -7.79 3.82
CA VAL A 9 25.62 -6.52 3.46
C VAL A 9 26.64 -5.40 3.30
N TRP A 10 27.57 -5.25 4.25
CA TRP A 10 28.63 -4.25 4.19
C TRP A 10 29.52 -4.44 2.96
N ASN A 11 30.05 -5.65 2.74
CA ASN A 11 30.96 -5.95 1.64
C ASN A 11 30.29 -5.71 0.28
N LEU A 12 29.07 -6.21 0.09
CA LEU A 12 28.31 -6.03 -1.14
C LEU A 12 28.03 -4.54 -1.40
N SER A 13 27.65 -3.79 -0.36
CA SER A 13 27.40 -2.36 -0.46
C SER A 13 28.66 -1.59 -0.86
N TYR A 14 29.80 -1.95 -0.26
CA TYR A 14 31.10 -1.34 -0.57
C TYR A 14 31.47 -1.56 -2.04
N HIS A 15 31.43 -2.81 -2.53
CA HIS A 15 31.77 -3.10 -3.93
C HIS A 15 30.78 -2.46 -4.92
N LEU A 16 29.49 -2.45 -4.60
CA LEU A 16 28.51 -1.74 -5.43
C LEU A 16 28.79 -0.23 -5.46
N SER A 17 29.23 0.37 -4.34
CA SER A 17 29.61 1.78 -4.30
C SER A 17 30.80 2.12 -5.21
N LEU A 18 31.78 1.21 -5.35
CA LEU A 18 32.90 1.37 -6.28
C LEU A 18 32.42 1.34 -7.74
N ASN A 19 31.49 0.44 -8.08
CA ASN A 19 30.89 0.40 -9.40
C ASN A 19 30.09 1.67 -9.71
N ILE A 20 29.35 2.19 -8.73
CA ILE A 20 28.67 3.48 -8.86
C ILE A 20 29.68 4.60 -9.12
N ASN A 21 30.79 4.66 -8.37
CA ASN A 21 31.83 5.69 -8.55
C ASN A 21 32.59 5.59 -9.89
N ASN A 22 32.66 4.39 -10.48
CA ASN A 22 33.24 4.22 -11.81
C ASN A 22 32.35 4.83 -12.91
N ILE A 23 31.02 4.81 -12.71
CA ILE A 23 30.05 5.37 -13.66
C ILE A 23 29.82 6.86 -13.38
N LEU A 24 29.62 7.23 -12.12
CA LEU A 24 29.31 8.58 -11.68
C LEU A 24 30.52 9.17 -10.94
N LYS A 25 31.10 10.23 -11.49
CA LYS A 25 32.21 10.97 -10.87
C LYS A 25 31.72 12.34 -10.40
N GLY A 26 32.33 12.85 -9.32
CA GLY A 26 32.14 14.25 -8.90
C GLY A 26 31.08 14.46 -7.83
N LYS A 27 30.13 15.37 -8.09
CA LYS A 27 29.18 15.92 -7.10
C LYS A 27 28.08 14.92 -6.72
N GLU A 28 27.29 15.28 -5.71
CA GLU A 28 26.08 14.55 -5.27
C GLU A 28 25.07 14.39 -6.43
N ASN A 29 24.82 13.15 -6.85
CA ASN A 29 23.82 12.79 -7.87
C ASN A 29 22.61 12.07 -7.25
N VAL A 30 21.54 11.94 -8.04
CA VAL A 30 20.38 11.10 -7.71
C VAL A 30 20.48 9.77 -8.45
N ILE A 31 20.40 8.68 -7.68
CA ILE A 31 20.41 7.31 -8.19
C ILE A 31 19.08 6.66 -7.85
N SER A 32 18.38 6.15 -8.85
CA SER A 32 17.08 5.52 -8.68
C SER A 32 17.24 4.04 -8.31
N ILE A 33 16.42 3.54 -7.39
CA ILE A 33 16.33 2.11 -7.04
C ILE A 33 14.97 1.61 -7.51
N CYS A 34 14.97 0.68 -8.47
CA CYS A 34 13.78 0.15 -9.15
C CYS A 34 13.69 -1.36 -8.98
N MET A 35 13.41 -1.80 -7.76
CA MET A 35 13.23 -3.20 -7.41
C MET A 35 12.25 -3.33 -6.25
N GLU A 36 11.72 -4.53 -6.05
CA GLU A 36 10.89 -4.82 -4.88
C GLU A 36 11.72 -4.75 -3.57
N PRO A 37 11.06 -4.48 -2.43
CA PRO A 37 11.74 -4.50 -1.13
C PRO A 37 12.42 -5.85 -0.90
N SER A 38 13.73 -5.82 -0.69
CA SER A 38 14.57 -7.01 -0.55
C SER A 38 15.89 -6.64 0.14
N PRO A 39 16.71 -7.63 0.55
CA PRO A 39 18.07 -7.34 1.02
C PRO A 39 18.91 -6.56 0.00
N HIS A 40 18.72 -6.82 -1.29
CA HIS A 40 19.35 -6.09 -2.39
C HIS A 40 18.96 -4.61 -2.43
N PHE A 41 17.71 -4.27 -2.07
CA PHE A 41 17.25 -2.90 -1.93
C PHE A 41 18.03 -2.16 -0.83
N VAL A 42 18.24 -2.81 0.32
CA VAL A 42 19.02 -2.27 1.44
C VAL A 42 20.49 -2.08 1.06
N ILE A 43 21.10 -3.09 0.44
CA ILE A 43 22.48 -3.02 -0.06
C ILE A 43 22.63 -1.86 -1.04
N SER A 44 21.64 -1.65 -1.92
CA SER A 44 21.62 -0.53 -2.87
C SER A 44 21.59 0.83 -2.18
N ILE A 45 20.73 1.01 -1.16
CA ILE A 45 20.70 2.25 -0.37
C ILE A 45 22.08 2.53 0.25
N ILE A 46 22.66 1.53 0.93
CA ILE A 46 23.93 1.69 1.62
C ILE A 46 25.06 1.97 0.61
N ALA A 47 25.08 1.30 -0.54
CA ALA A 47 26.06 1.54 -1.60
C ALA A 47 25.97 2.96 -2.17
N ILE A 48 24.76 3.44 -2.42
CA ILE A 48 24.50 4.82 -2.88
C ILE A 48 24.99 5.81 -1.81
N TRP A 49 24.70 5.56 -0.54
CA TRP A 49 25.22 6.37 0.56
C TRP A 49 26.75 6.31 0.67
N MET A 50 27.38 5.16 0.49
CA MET A 50 28.85 5.05 0.46
C MET A 50 29.48 5.84 -0.70
N SER A 51 28.78 5.90 -1.84
CA SER A 51 29.25 6.57 -3.07
C SER A 51 29.11 8.11 -3.08
N GLY A 52 28.59 8.74 -2.02
CA GLY A 52 28.39 10.20 -2.02
C GLY A 52 27.06 10.69 -2.62
N ASN A 53 26.19 9.78 -3.09
CA ASN A 53 24.95 10.10 -3.81
C ASN A 53 23.69 9.98 -2.93
N MET A 54 22.55 10.44 -3.47
CA MET A 54 21.21 10.29 -2.91
C MET A 54 20.45 9.18 -3.62
N TYR A 55 19.64 8.41 -2.88
CA TYR A 55 18.75 7.44 -3.53
C TYR A 55 17.34 8.00 -3.76
N LEU A 56 16.70 7.56 -4.85
CA LEU A 56 15.29 7.76 -5.14
C LEU A 56 14.62 6.38 -5.23
N PRO A 57 13.77 5.99 -4.26
CA PRO A 57 13.05 4.73 -4.36
C PRO A 57 11.91 4.84 -5.36
N ILE A 58 11.81 3.89 -6.29
CA ILE A 58 10.71 3.81 -7.25
C ILE A 58 9.82 2.63 -6.90
N ASP A 59 8.59 2.91 -6.52
CA ASP A 59 7.54 1.92 -6.40
C ASP A 59 7.04 1.57 -7.81
N THR A 60 7.42 0.39 -8.31
CA THR A 60 7.09 -0.06 -9.66
C THR A 60 5.61 -0.44 -9.83
N SER A 61 4.80 -0.36 -8.77
CA SER A 61 3.34 -0.51 -8.85
C SER A 61 2.61 0.75 -9.33
N ILE A 62 3.28 1.92 -9.32
CA ILE A 62 2.68 3.19 -9.76
C ILE A 62 2.72 3.33 -11.30
N PRO A 63 1.88 4.21 -11.90
CA PRO A 63 1.80 4.31 -13.35
C PRO A 63 3.11 4.75 -14.02
N LYS A 64 3.36 4.23 -15.22
CA LYS A 64 4.57 4.53 -16.02
C LYS A 64 4.87 6.00 -16.20
N LEU A 65 3.85 6.79 -16.52
CA LEU A 65 4.03 8.23 -16.76
C LEU A 65 4.46 8.95 -15.49
N ARG A 66 4.01 8.48 -14.31
CA ARG A 66 4.43 9.01 -13.02
C ARG A 66 5.89 8.70 -12.73
N ILE A 67 6.34 7.47 -12.98
CA ILE A 67 7.74 7.08 -12.80
C ILE A 67 8.64 7.90 -13.75
N LYS A 68 8.26 8.02 -15.04
CA LYS A 68 9.00 8.85 -16.01
C LYS A 68 9.11 10.31 -15.56
N TYR A 69 8.04 10.86 -14.99
CA TYR A 69 8.08 12.20 -14.41
C TYR A 69 9.09 12.29 -13.25
N GLN A 70 9.07 11.33 -12.31
CA GLN A 70 10.00 11.33 -11.17
C GLN A 70 11.45 11.27 -11.61
N TRP A 71 11.80 10.44 -12.60
CA TRP A 71 13.17 10.38 -13.12
C TRP A 71 13.60 11.69 -13.80
N LYS A 72 12.70 12.29 -14.58
CA LYS A 72 12.96 13.57 -15.25
C LYS A 72 13.15 14.70 -14.24
N ASP A 73 12.21 14.86 -13.31
CA ASP A 73 12.22 15.92 -12.32
C ASP A 73 13.43 15.79 -11.36
N SER A 74 13.74 14.56 -10.94
CA SER A 74 14.91 14.26 -10.11
C SER A 74 16.26 14.38 -10.80
N ASN A 75 16.27 14.52 -12.14
CA ASN A 75 17.50 14.43 -12.94
C ASN A 75 18.31 13.16 -12.61
N THR A 76 17.61 12.03 -12.48
CA THR A 76 18.21 10.72 -12.14
C THR A 76 19.36 10.42 -13.10
N LYS A 77 20.52 10.04 -12.54
CA LYS A 77 21.75 9.80 -13.30
C LYS A 77 22.08 8.33 -13.52
N LEU A 78 21.55 7.45 -12.68
CA LEU A 78 21.79 6.02 -12.74
C LEU A 78 20.59 5.28 -12.16
N ILE A 79 20.26 4.11 -12.71
CA ILE A 79 19.21 3.25 -12.18
C ILE A 79 19.80 1.92 -11.72
N LEU A 80 19.48 1.51 -10.49
CA LEU A 80 19.74 0.17 -9.97
C LEU A 80 18.44 -0.65 -10.05
N PHE A 81 18.49 -1.85 -10.63
CA PHE A 81 17.29 -2.66 -10.86
C PHE A 81 17.58 -4.17 -10.91
N ASP A 82 16.52 -4.97 -10.94
CA ASP A 82 16.52 -6.43 -11.10
C ASP A 82 15.74 -6.87 -12.36
N ILE A 83 15.91 -8.12 -12.82
CA ILE A 83 15.32 -8.61 -14.08
C ILE A 83 13.81 -8.45 -14.13
N THR A 84 13.14 -8.54 -12.98
CA THR A 84 11.68 -8.45 -12.86
C THR A 84 11.15 -7.10 -13.35
N ASN A 85 12.00 -6.07 -13.30
CA ASN A 85 11.69 -4.71 -13.70
C ASN A 85 12.27 -4.33 -15.07
N LYS A 86 12.91 -5.25 -15.82
CA LYS A 86 13.52 -4.97 -17.14
C LYS A 86 12.57 -4.28 -18.13
N LYS A 87 11.26 -4.57 -18.08
CA LYS A 87 10.20 -3.95 -18.91
C LYS A 87 10.13 -2.42 -18.86
N TRP A 88 10.71 -1.80 -17.83
CA TRP A 88 10.74 -0.35 -17.66
C TRP A 88 11.86 0.30 -18.48
N PHE A 89 12.89 -0.45 -18.87
CA PHE A 89 14.17 0.06 -19.35
C PHE A 89 14.28 0.20 -20.86
N ASP A 90 13.48 -0.52 -21.64
CA ASP A 90 13.50 -0.42 -23.12
C ASP A 90 13.12 0.99 -23.64
N GLU A 91 12.57 1.86 -22.78
CA GLU A 91 12.11 3.20 -23.14
C GLU A 91 12.93 4.34 -22.47
N ILE A 92 14.05 4.02 -21.84
CA ILE A 92 14.79 4.99 -21.01
C ILE A 92 16.27 4.96 -21.36
N ASP A 93 16.76 6.10 -21.81
CA ASP A 93 18.17 6.32 -22.12
C ASP A 93 18.92 6.80 -20.86
N LEU A 94 19.00 5.93 -19.85
CA LEU A 94 19.78 6.16 -18.63
C LEU A 94 20.70 4.95 -18.39
N PRO A 95 21.93 5.19 -17.90
CA PRO A 95 22.79 4.08 -17.51
C PRO A 95 22.14 3.32 -16.36
N PHE A 96 22.42 2.02 -16.32
CA PHE A 96 21.84 1.13 -15.32
C PHE A 96 22.85 0.13 -14.79
N ILE A 97 22.63 -0.35 -13.57
CA ILE A 97 23.29 -1.52 -13.02
C ILE A 97 22.24 -2.58 -12.76
N ASN A 98 22.41 -3.73 -13.40
CA ASN A 98 21.60 -4.91 -13.10
C ASN A 98 22.16 -5.62 -11.85
N LEU A 99 21.29 -5.85 -10.88
CA LEU A 99 21.58 -6.47 -9.60
C LEU A 99 21.27 -7.97 -9.51
N ASP A 100 20.76 -8.62 -10.56
CA ASP A 100 20.45 -10.06 -10.52
C ASP A 100 21.67 -10.93 -10.18
N ASN A 101 22.86 -10.48 -10.59
CA ASN A 101 24.12 -11.19 -10.39
C ASN A 101 25.02 -10.45 -9.40
N PHE A 102 24.56 -10.25 -8.17
CA PHE A 102 25.32 -9.57 -7.11
C PHE A 102 26.72 -10.18 -6.85
N SER A 103 26.87 -11.47 -7.10
CA SER A 103 28.16 -12.19 -6.99
C SER A 103 29.24 -11.63 -7.91
N ASN A 104 28.87 -10.96 -9.02
CA ASN A 104 29.84 -10.30 -9.89
C ASN A 104 30.50 -9.08 -9.23
N PHE A 105 29.85 -8.44 -8.25
CA PHE A 105 30.43 -7.30 -7.53
C PHE A 105 31.49 -7.74 -6.50
N LEU A 106 31.41 -8.97 -5.99
CA LEU A 106 32.37 -9.51 -5.02
C LEU A 106 33.73 -9.90 -5.64
N LYS A 107 33.88 -9.86 -6.96
CA LYS A 107 35.06 -10.37 -7.69
C LYS A 107 36.34 -9.54 -7.55
N THR A 108 36.34 -8.48 -6.74
CA THR A 108 37.52 -7.64 -6.57
C THR A 108 38.14 -7.89 -5.20
N ASN A 109 39.40 -8.32 -5.15
CA ASN A 109 40.23 -8.38 -3.92
C ASN A 109 40.58 -6.96 -3.42
N THR A 110 39.62 -6.05 -3.45
CA THR A 110 39.82 -4.65 -3.06
C THR A 110 39.79 -4.57 -1.55
N ILE A 111 40.88 -4.12 -0.94
CA ILE A 111 40.92 -3.82 0.49
C ILE A 111 39.82 -2.79 0.80
N ILE A 112 38.95 -3.12 1.75
CA ILE A 112 37.89 -2.23 2.22
C ILE A 112 38.57 -1.04 2.90
N LYS A 113 38.45 0.15 2.29
CA LYS A 113 38.90 1.40 2.90
C LYS A 113 37.75 1.98 3.72
N ASN A 114 37.99 2.21 5.01
CA ASN A 114 37.00 2.87 5.88
C ASN A 114 37.03 4.40 5.80
N ASN A 115 37.85 4.98 4.92
CA ASN A 115 38.02 6.43 4.80
C ASN A 115 37.05 7.03 3.79
N PHE A 116 35.78 7.11 4.16
CA PHE A 116 34.80 7.87 3.38
C PHE A 116 34.87 9.35 3.75
N HIS A 117 35.07 10.22 2.75
CA HIS A 117 35.01 11.67 2.93
C HIS A 117 33.64 12.16 2.48
N PHE A 118 32.84 12.67 3.42
CA PHE A 118 31.49 13.15 3.13
C PHE A 118 31.36 14.64 3.46
N PRO A 119 30.66 15.42 2.62
CA PRO A 119 30.35 16.82 2.93
C PRO A 119 29.41 16.92 4.15
N LYS A 120 29.54 17.98 4.95
CA LYS A 120 28.70 18.23 6.14
C LYS A 120 27.20 18.33 5.82
N LYS A 121 26.85 18.91 4.67
CA LYS A 121 25.47 18.96 4.15
C LYS A 121 25.35 17.98 3.01
N ARG A 122 24.63 16.89 3.25
CA ARG A 122 24.49 15.80 2.29
C ARG A 122 23.09 15.23 2.31
N GLY A 123 22.52 15.13 1.12
CA GLY A 123 21.26 14.50 0.85
C GLY A 123 21.41 13.00 1.04
N ALA A 124 20.39 12.40 1.65
CA ALA A 124 20.28 10.98 1.83
C ALA A 124 19.33 10.37 0.79
N TYR A 125 18.18 11.01 0.58
CA TYR A 125 17.15 10.50 -0.32
C TYR A 125 16.21 11.58 -0.84
N ILE A 126 15.50 11.22 -1.91
CA ILE A 126 14.35 11.97 -2.41
C ILE A 126 13.13 11.05 -2.35
N ILE A 127 12.06 11.50 -1.71
CA ILE A 127 10.76 10.81 -1.76
C ILE A 127 9.73 11.73 -2.39
N TYR A 128 8.99 11.21 -3.36
CA TYR A 128 7.92 11.96 -4.01
C TYR A 128 6.60 11.81 -3.26
N THR A 129 6.02 12.94 -2.88
CA THR A 129 4.67 13.00 -2.33
C THR A 129 3.68 13.49 -3.39
N SER A 130 2.37 13.34 -3.12
CA SER A 130 1.35 13.99 -3.94
C SER A 130 1.50 15.51 -3.93
N GLY A 131 1.05 16.17 -5.00
CA GLY A 131 1.26 17.60 -5.20
C GLY A 131 0.04 18.34 -5.74
N THR A 132 -0.25 19.47 -5.11
CA THR A 132 -1.40 20.36 -5.41
C THR A 132 -1.41 20.93 -6.83
N THR A 133 -0.29 20.94 -7.54
CA THR A 133 -0.18 21.41 -8.94
C THR A 133 -0.55 20.34 -9.97
N GLY A 134 -0.87 19.12 -9.53
CA GLY A 134 -1.16 17.99 -10.41
C GLY A 134 0.03 17.10 -10.72
N ASN A 135 1.23 17.44 -10.25
CA ASN A 135 2.41 16.59 -10.35
C ASN A 135 2.96 16.28 -8.94
N PRO A 136 3.56 15.10 -8.72
CA PRO A 136 4.16 14.80 -7.43
C PRO A 136 5.38 15.69 -7.15
N LYS A 137 5.67 15.93 -5.87
CA LYS A 137 6.73 16.82 -5.41
C LYS A 137 7.86 16.01 -4.77
N GLY A 138 9.09 16.17 -5.23
CA GLY A 138 10.26 15.49 -4.66
C GLY A 138 10.74 16.19 -3.39
N VAL A 139 10.65 15.53 -2.23
CA VAL A 139 11.15 16.04 -0.94
C VAL A 139 12.60 15.58 -0.75
N VAL A 140 13.55 16.53 -0.69
CA VAL A 140 14.97 16.23 -0.52
C VAL A 140 15.35 16.21 0.95
N ILE A 141 15.79 15.05 1.45
CA ILE A 141 16.11 14.84 2.88
C ILE A 141 17.61 14.67 3.09
N GLU A 142 18.12 15.19 4.20
CA GLU A 142 19.53 15.11 4.58
C GLU A 142 19.77 14.04 5.66
N HIS A 143 20.99 13.48 5.69
CA HIS A 143 21.37 12.42 6.63
C HIS A 143 21.17 12.78 8.12
N LYS A 144 21.36 14.05 8.48
CA LYS A 144 21.21 14.53 9.87
C LYS A 144 19.82 14.23 10.46
N GLY A 145 18.77 14.32 9.66
CA GLY A 145 17.40 14.05 10.10
C GLY A 145 17.21 12.57 10.41
N ILE A 146 17.83 11.70 9.61
CA ILE A 146 17.73 10.25 9.74
C ILE A 146 18.28 9.78 11.09
N LEU A 147 19.49 10.21 11.44
CA LEU A 147 20.12 9.84 12.71
C LEU A 147 19.28 10.31 13.91
N ASN A 148 18.74 11.54 13.85
CA ASN A 148 17.96 12.11 14.93
C ASN A 148 16.70 11.29 15.26
N PHE A 149 15.92 10.94 14.24
CA PHE A 149 14.69 10.19 14.47
C PHE A 149 14.98 8.74 14.88
N ILE A 150 15.98 8.07 14.28
CA ILE A 150 16.30 6.68 14.62
C ILE A 150 16.76 6.59 16.08
N GLN A 151 17.64 7.50 16.53
CA GLN A 151 18.12 7.51 17.91
C GLN A 151 17.00 7.71 18.94
N SER A 152 15.95 8.45 18.57
CA SER A 152 14.76 8.64 19.40
C SER A 152 13.82 7.43 19.36
N GLN A 153 13.72 6.76 18.22
CA GLN A 153 12.81 5.63 18.01
C GLN A 153 13.30 4.32 18.64
N ILE A 154 14.59 4.01 18.56
CA ILE A 154 15.17 2.77 19.11
C ILE A 154 14.72 2.50 20.57
N PRO A 155 14.92 3.43 21.53
CA PRO A 155 14.50 3.20 22.91
C PRO A 155 12.97 3.13 23.06
N ALA A 156 12.22 3.97 22.32
CA ALA A 156 10.75 3.98 22.38
C ALA A 156 10.14 2.66 21.86
N PHE A 157 10.72 2.11 20.79
CA PHE A 157 10.29 0.87 20.17
C PHE A 157 10.83 -0.37 20.89
N LYS A 158 11.84 -0.19 21.77
CA LYS A 158 12.57 -1.25 22.48
C LYS A 158 13.29 -2.20 21.53
N ILE A 159 13.92 -1.64 20.50
CA ILE A 159 14.68 -2.43 19.53
C ILE A 159 16.05 -2.79 20.10
N SER A 160 16.52 -4.00 19.80
CA SER A 160 17.82 -4.54 20.21
C SER A 160 18.35 -5.50 19.15
N SER A 161 19.54 -6.08 19.37
CA SER A 161 20.10 -7.10 18.47
C SER A 161 19.30 -8.41 18.41
N ARG A 162 18.35 -8.62 19.33
CA ARG A 162 17.41 -9.76 19.32
C ARG A 162 16.09 -9.44 18.61
N SER A 163 15.93 -8.21 18.13
CA SER A 163 14.71 -7.79 17.45
C SER A 163 14.69 -8.30 16.02
N LYS A 164 13.57 -8.91 15.65
CA LYS A 164 13.18 -9.24 14.27
C LYS A 164 12.10 -8.27 13.81
N MET A 165 12.43 -7.40 12.86
CA MET A 165 11.52 -6.43 12.24
C MET A 165 11.01 -6.98 10.92
N LEU A 166 9.69 -7.00 10.73
CA LEU A 166 9.09 -7.34 9.44
C LEU A 166 8.99 -6.11 8.56
N GLN A 167 9.51 -6.20 7.33
CA GLN A 167 9.38 -5.17 6.31
C GLN A 167 7.94 -5.13 5.79
N TYR A 168 7.20 -4.08 6.12
CA TYR A 168 5.80 -3.94 5.70
C TYR A 168 5.61 -2.72 4.80
N LEU A 169 6.10 -1.55 5.20
CA LEU A 169 5.83 -0.28 4.55
C LEU A 169 6.43 -0.18 3.14
N SER A 170 5.74 0.52 2.23
CA SER A 170 6.23 0.72 0.85
C SER A 170 7.55 1.49 0.85
N VAL A 171 8.45 1.15 -0.07
CA VAL A 171 9.70 1.89 -0.32
C VAL A 171 9.46 3.32 -0.81
N GLY A 172 8.27 3.59 -1.38
CA GLY A 172 7.84 4.94 -1.74
C GLY A 172 7.39 5.78 -0.55
N PHE A 173 7.36 5.21 0.66
CA PHE A 173 7.03 5.90 1.91
C PHE A 173 8.27 6.01 2.80
N ASP A 174 8.51 7.20 3.34
CA ASP A 174 9.73 7.51 4.10
C ASP A 174 9.85 6.71 5.40
N ALA A 175 8.73 6.30 5.99
CA ALA A 175 8.73 5.42 7.15
C ALA A 175 9.31 4.01 6.88
N PHE A 176 9.55 3.60 5.63
CA PHE A 176 10.43 2.45 5.34
C PHE A 176 11.81 2.60 6.00
N LEU A 177 12.36 3.81 6.06
CA LEU A 177 13.63 4.08 6.75
C LEU A 177 13.56 3.89 8.26
N SER A 178 12.37 4.02 8.85
CA SER A 178 12.18 3.71 10.28
C SER A 178 12.35 2.22 10.53
N GLU A 179 11.71 1.37 9.71
CA GLU A 179 11.88 -0.09 9.80
C GLU A 179 13.35 -0.50 9.59
N MET A 180 13.95 -0.04 8.48
CA MET A 180 15.32 -0.40 8.10
C MET A 180 16.34 0.15 9.10
N GLY A 181 16.29 1.46 9.37
CA GLY A 181 17.31 2.16 10.13
C GLY A 181 17.34 1.78 11.60
N THR A 182 16.18 1.67 12.25
CA THR A 182 16.13 1.26 13.67
C THR A 182 16.62 -0.18 13.87
N THR A 183 16.34 -1.06 12.90
CA THR A 183 16.76 -2.47 12.96
C THR A 183 18.26 -2.63 12.73
N LEU A 184 18.78 -2.06 11.63
CA LEU A 184 20.18 -2.23 11.24
C LEU A 184 21.15 -1.56 12.22
N LEU A 185 20.81 -0.38 12.74
CA LEU A 185 21.67 0.33 13.70
C LEU A 185 21.68 -0.32 15.09
N CYS A 186 20.81 -1.30 15.35
CA CYS A 186 20.77 -2.05 16.61
C CYS A 186 21.28 -3.49 16.50
N GLY A 187 21.72 -3.94 15.31
CA GLY A 187 22.12 -5.32 15.09
C GLY A 187 20.96 -6.32 15.01
N GLY A 188 19.73 -5.85 14.78
CA GLY A 188 18.55 -6.70 14.63
C GLY A 188 18.46 -7.39 13.26
N GLU A 189 17.45 -8.24 13.07
CA GLU A 189 17.16 -8.92 11.81
C GLU A 189 16.02 -8.21 11.07
N TYR A 190 16.23 -7.84 9.80
CA TYR A 190 15.22 -7.21 8.96
C TYR A 190 14.71 -8.21 7.91
N ILE A 191 13.44 -8.57 8.03
CA ILE A 191 12.84 -9.71 7.31
C ILE A 191 11.89 -9.20 6.25
N PHE A 192 12.06 -9.67 5.02
CA PHE A 192 11.27 -9.25 3.86
C PHE A 192 10.21 -10.29 3.53
N ILE A 193 9.04 -9.79 3.14
CA ILE A 193 7.93 -10.59 2.61
C ILE A 193 7.45 -9.97 1.29
N SER A 194 6.94 -10.79 0.40
CA SER A 194 6.40 -10.36 -0.89
C SER A 194 5.18 -9.46 -0.72
N ILE A 195 4.88 -8.68 -1.76
CA ILE A 195 3.69 -7.82 -1.80
C ILE A 195 2.38 -8.62 -1.63
N ASN A 196 2.36 -9.85 -2.12
CA ASN A 196 1.21 -10.74 -2.06
C ASN A 196 0.94 -11.19 -0.63
N GLU A 197 1.99 -11.59 0.09
CA GLU A 197 1.93 -11.98 1.50
C GLU A 197 1.44 -10.84 2.39
N LYS A 198 1.85 -9.59 2.11
CA LYS A 198 1.35 -8.40 2.84
C LYS A 198 -0.14 -8.15 2.66
N SER A 199 -0.70 -8.58 1.54
CA SER A 199 -2.07 -8.29 1.14
C SER A 199 -3.09 -9.30 1.66
N ASN A 200 -2.68 -10.23 2.53
CA ASN A 200 -3.53 -11.24 3.15
C ASN A 200 -3.23 -11.29 4.65
N ILE A 201 -4.19 -10.90 5.50
CA ILE A 201 -3.96 -10.83 6.95
C ILE A 201 -3.66 -12.20 7.55
N SER A 202 -4.36 -13.25 7.12
CA SER A 202 -4.16 -14.61 7.62
C SER A 202 -2.75 -15.11 7.27
N THR A 203 -2.29 -14.88 6.04
CA THR A 203 -0.91 -15.17 5.63
C THR A 203 0.10 -14.35 6.41
N LEU A 204 -0.13 -13.03 6.57
CA LEU A 204 0.73 -12.15 7.34
C LEU A 204 0.90 -12.63 8.79
N LEU A 205 -0.19 -13.00 9.47
CA LEU A 205 -0.15 -13.50 10.84
C LEU A 205 0.62 -14.82 10.95
N ASN A 206 0.43 -15.74 10.00
CA ASN A 206 1.19 -16.99 9.94
C ASN A 206 2.68 -16.75 9.76
N LEU A 207 3.07 -15.78 8.94
CA LEU A 207 4.47 -15.39 8.74
C LEU A 207 5.07 -14.74 9.98
N ILE A 208 4.32 -13.86 10.67
CA ILE A 208 4.75 -13.25 11.93
C ILE A 208 5.06 -14.35 12.97
N GLU A 209 4.22 -15.39 13.07
CA GLU A 209 4.49 -16.53 13.97
C GLU A 209 5.69 -17.36 13.50
N SER A 210 5.69 -17.79 12.23
CA SER A 210 6.70 -18.70 11.67
C SER A 210 8.12 -18.13 11.72
N PHE A 211 8.27 -16.81 11.51
CA PHE A 211 9.56 -16.13 11.60
C PHE A 211 9.85 -15.55 12.99
N SER A 212 8.92 -15.72 13.94
CA SER A 212 8.99 -15.15 15.29
C SER A 212 9.24 -13.64 15.29
N ILE A 213 8.49 -12.92 14.45
CA ILE A 213 8.60 -11.48 14.28
C ILE A 213 8.26 -10.77 15.59
N THR A 214 9.13 -9.84 15.97
CA THR A 214 9.01 -9.10 17.25
C THR A 214 8.50 -7.67 17.09
N HIS A 215 8.72 -7.06 15.91
CA HIS A 215 8.36 -5.68 15.61
C HIS A 215 7.72 -5.59 14.23
N ILE A 216 6.69 -4.74 14.11
CA ILE A 216 6.05 -4.44 12.83
C ILE A 216 5.52 -3.01 12.84
N CYS A 217 5.66 -2.33 11.70
CA CYS A 217 5.02 -1.05 11.43
C CYS A 217 3.76 -1.27 10.59
N LEU A 218 2.60 -0.80 11.06
CA LEU A 218 1.32 -0.97 10.35
C LEU A 218 0.57 0.36 10.25
N PRO A 219 -0.03 0.66 9.08
CA PRO A 219 -1.05 1.69 9.00
C PRO A 219 -2.21 1.38 9.98
N PRO A 220 -2.80 2.38 10.66
CA PRO A 220 -3.93 2.17 11.55
C PRO A 220 -5.11 1.45 10.90
N ALA A 221 -5.39 1.72 9.63
CA ALA A 221 -6.41 1.02 8.85
C ALA A 221 -6.18 -0.49 8.75
N ILE A 222 -4.91 -0.94 8.67
CA ILE A 222 -4.56 -2.37 8.65
C ILE A 222 -4.69 -2.97 10.05
N LEU A 223 -4.11 -2.33 11.07
CA LEU A 223 -4.12 -2.84 12.44
C LEU A 223 -5.55 -3.04 12.98
N SER A 224 -6.48 -2.17 12.55
CA SER A 224 -7.89 -2.24 12.95
C SER A 224 -8.58 -3.54 12.52
N LEU A 225 -8.07 -4.21 11.48
CA LEU A 225 -8.60 -5.47 10.94
C LEU A 225 -8.03 -6.72 11.64
N ILE A 226 -7.01 -6.56 12.48
CA ILE A 226 -6.32 -7.66 13.13
C ILE A 226 -6.79 -7.80 14.57
N GLU A 227 -7.21 -9.00 14.98
CA GLU A 227 -7.60 -9.32 16.36
C GLU A 227 -6.38 -9.76 17.21
N PRO A 228 -6.22 -9.32 18.47
CA PRO A 228 -5.06 -9.65 19.28
C PRO A 228 -5.09 -11.10 19.77
N ILE A 229 -6.26 -11.74 19.77
CA ILE A 229 -6.40 -13.17 20.09
C ILE A 229 -5.69 -14.03 19.03
N LYS A 230 -5.63 -13.55 17.78
CA LYS A 230 -4.92 -14.21 16.67
C LYS A 230 -3.44 -13.79 16.60
N LYS A 231 -2.91 -13.14 17.63
CA LYS A 231 -1.57 -12.57 17.64
C LYS A 231 -0.50 -13.65 17.93
N PRO A 232 0.60 -13.62 17.17
CA PRO A 232 1.82 -14.35 17.48
C PRO A 232 2.41 -14.02 18.86
N ILE A 233 2.81 -15.05 19.62
CA ILE A 233 3.42 -14.90 20.97
C ILE A 233 4.69 -14.05 20.91
N SER A 234 5.39 -14.10 19.77
CA SER A 234 6.67 -13.43 19.53
C SER A 234 6.57 -11.91 19.38
N LEU A 235 5.41 -11.36 19.00
CA LEU A 235 5.27 -9.95 18.64
C LEU A 235 5.24 -9.05 19.88
N ARG A 236 6.19 -8.11 20.01
CA ARG A 236 6.39 -7.29 21.23
C ARG A 236 5.97 -5.83 21.06
N THR A 237 6.23 -5.26 19.89
CA THR A 237 6.00 -3.85 19.60
C THR A 237 5.25 -3.72 18.28
N ILE A 238 4.20 -2.89 18.27
CA ILE A 238 3.52 -2.47 17.04
C ILE A 238 3.67 -0.96 16.94
N ILE A 239 4.19 -0.51 15.81
CA ILE A 239 4.32 0.90 15.50
C ILE A 239 3.20 1.27 14.53
N ILE A 240 2.43 2.30 14.88
CA ILE A 240 1.36 2.86 14.04
C ILE A 240 1.67 4.32 13.75
N GLY A 241 1.26 4.79 12.59
CA GLY A 241 1.47 6.17 12.21
C GLY A 241 0.97 6.45 10.82
N GLY A 242 1.05 7.71 10.42
CA GLY A 242 0.59 8.13 9.11
C GLY A 242 -0.93 8.21 8.98
N GLU A 243 -1.76 7.88 9.98
CA GLU A 243 -3.19 8.18 9.99
C GLU A 243 -3.66 8.40 11.43
N VAL A 244 -4.83 9.03 11.61
CA VAL A 244 -5.47 9.04 12.93
C VAL A 244 -5.87 7.60 13.26
N THR A 245 -5.45 7.12 14.43
CA THR A 245 -5.79 5.77 14.87
C THR A 245 -7.11 5.78 15.65
N PRO A 246 -8.09 4.92 15.29
CA PRO A 246 -9.33 4.80 16.04
C PRO A 246 -9.09 4.41 17.50
N THR A 247 -9.85 4.98 18.44
CA THR A 247 -9.68 4.67 19.88
C THR A 247 -9.90 3.18 20.17
N LYS A 248 -10.86 2.53 19.49
CA LYS A 248 -11.11 1.09 19.64
C LYS A 248 -9.86 0.27 19.32
N THR A 249 -9.15 0.62 18.24
CA THR A 249 -7.90 -0.05 17.84
C THR A 249 -6.79 0.17 18.87
N ILE A 250 -6.68 1.39 19.44
CA ILE A 250 -5.73 1.66 20.52
C ILE A 250 -6.04 0.80 21.75
N GLN A 251 -7.28 0.82 22.24
CA GLN A 251 -7.69 0.09 23.44
C GLN A 251 -7.47 -1.41 23.31
N LYS A 252 -7.70 -1.96 22.12
CA LYS A 252 -7.52 -3.35 21.75
C LYS A 252 -6.05 -3.82 21.82
N TRP A 253 -5.10 -2.96 21.47
CA TRP A 253 -3.69 -3.36 21.31
C TRP A 253 -2.75 -2.83 22.40
N CYS A 254 -3.06 -1.69 23.04
CA CYS A 254 -2.11 -0.99 23.91
C CYS A 254 -1.67 -1.74 25.18
N ASP A 255 -2.49 -2.68 25.67
CA ASP A 255 -2.13 -3.55 26.81
C ASP A 255 -1.57 -4.91 26.38
N VAL A 256 -1.64 -5.23 25.09
CA VAL A 256 -1.15 -6.51 24.52
C VAL A 256 0.29 -6.39 24.02
N VAL A 257 0.67 -5.20 23.54
CA VAL A 257 2.00 -4.88 23.02
C VAL A 257 2.47 -3.52 23.50
N ASN A 258 3.75 -3.25 23.31
CA ASN A 258 4.23 -1.87 23.26
C ASN A 258 3.68 -1.20 21.99
N LEU A 259 2.47 -0.63 22.08
CA LEU A 259 1.84 0.11 20.98
C LEU A 259 2.36 1.55 20.97
N ILE A 260 3.05 1.94 19.91
CA ILE A 260 3.62 3.28 19.76
C ILE A 260 2.98 3.96 18.56
N ASN A 261 2.32 5.09 18.78
CA ASN A 261 1.88 5.99 17.72
C ASN A 261 2.99 6.98 17.37
N VAL A 262 3.23 7.17 16.08
CA VAL A 262 4.25 8.07 15.55
C VAL A 262 3.62 9.08 14.61
N TYR A 263 4.09 10.32 14.70
CA TYR A 263 3.68 11.40 13.83
C TYR A 263 4.90 12.11 13.25
N GLY A 264 4.80 12.47 11.98
CA GLY A 264 5.79 13.29 11.27
C GLY A 264 5.38 13.49 9.81
N PRO A 265 5.51 14.71 9.27
CA PRO A 265 5.49 14.93 7.83
C PRO A 265 6.82 14.52 7.21
N THR A 266 6.81 14.19 5.92
CA THR A 266 8.02 13.80 5.17
C THR A 266 9.09 14.89 5.19
N GLU A 267 8.67 16.15 5.17
CA GLU A 267 9.52 17.34 5.21
C GLU A 267 10.26 17.54 6.54
N MET A 268 9.90 16.78 7.59
CA MET A 268 10.60 16.75 8.87
C MET A 268 11.29 15.41 9.15
N THR A 269 11.55 14.63 8.10
CA THR A 269 12.22 13.32 8.13
C THR A 269 11.49 12.31 9.02
N VAL A 270 10.45 11.68 8.46
CA VAL A 270 9.75 10.49 8.99
C VAL A 270 8.95 10.72 10.28
N CYS A 271 9.60 11.11 11.37
CA CYS A 271 9.00 11.13 12.70
C CYS A 271 9.52 12.32 13.51
N THR A 272 8.58 13.07 14.06
CA THR A 272 8.83 14.23 14.92
C THR A 272 8.22 14.05 16.31
N HIS A 273 7.19 13.22 16.44
CA HIS A 273 6.50 12.98 17.70
C HIS A 273 6.27 11.50 17.94
N LEU A 274 6.32 11.12 19.22
CA LEU A 274 6.06 9.77 19.70
C LEU A 274 5.01 9.79 20.81
N LEU A 275 4.10 8.82 20.77
CA LEU A 275 3.14 8.54 21.81
C LEU A 275 3.15 7.04 22.12
N LYS A 276 3.56 6.68 23.34
CA LYS A 276 3.24 5.34 23.87
C LYS A 276 1.76 5.28 24.18
N CYS A 277 1.00 4.52 23.39
CA CYS A 277 -0.44 4.42 23.51
C CYS A 277 -0.86 3.76 24.84
N LYS A 278 -1.94 4.25 25.43
CA LYS A 278 -2.56 3.70 26.65
C LYS A 278 -4.08 3.72 26.48
N LYS A 279 -4.80 2.85 27.18
CA LYS A 279 -6.28 2.75 27.12
C LYS A 279 -7.03 4.08 27.25
N LYS A 280 -6.47 5.02 28.03
CA LYS A 280 -7.06 6.35 28.29
C LYS A 280 -6.86 7.38 27.17
N HIS A 281 -6.03 7.10 26.16
CA HIS A 281 -5.80 8.05 25.08
C HIS A 281 -7.02 8.13 24.19
N LYS A 282 -7.40 9.37 23.89
CA LYS A 282 -8.49 9.69 22.98
C LYS A 282 -7.96 9.78 21.55
N GLU A 283 -8.87 9.76 20.59
CA GLU A 283 -8.53 9.85 19.17
C GLU A 283 -7.64 11.08 18.91
N ALA A 284 -6.68 10.89 18.01
CA ALA A 284 -5.80 11.92 17.47
C ALA A 284 -4.74 12.54 18.42
N GLU A 285 -4.45 11.96 19.60
CA GLU A 285 -3.21 12.32 20.31
C GLU A 285 -1.96 11.90 19.49
N ILE A 286 -1.08 12.84 19.17
CA ILE A 286 0.17 12.58 18.42
C ILE A 286 1.41 12.50 19.32
N GLY A 287 1.28 12.89 20.59
CA GLY A 287 2.30 12.69 21.61
C GLY A 287 3.16 13.91 21.87
N LYS A 288 4.44 13.67 22.18
CA LYS A 288 5.45 14.68 22.50
C LYS A 288 6.55 14.68 21.42
N PRO A 289 7.23 15.81 21.21
CA PRO A 289 8.32 15.88 20.26
C PRO A 289 9.45 14.92 20.65
N ILE A 290 10.13 14.38 19.65
CA ILE A 290 11.37 13.62 19.84
C ILE A 290 12.55 14.57 20.14
N ASN A 291 13.71 14.00 20.44
CA ASN A 291 14.90 14.79 20.73
C ASN A 291 15.23 15.75 19.58
N ASN A 292 15.69 16.95 19.94
CA ASN A 292 16.12 18.01 19.03
C ASN A 292 15.04 18.52 18.06
N ILE A 293 13.76 18.17 18.27
CA ILE A 293 12.64 18.77 17.56
C ILE A 293 12.04 19.87 18.42
N GLU A 294 11.86 21.02 17.79
CA GLU A 294 11.15 22.15 18.37
C GLU A 294 9.82 22.33 17.66
N GLU A 295 8.81 22.61 18.46
CA GLU A 295 7.44 22.85 18.00
C GLU A 295 7.01 24.25 18.43
N ILE A 296 6.34 24.94 17.54
CA ILE A 296 5.54 26.13 17.86
C ILE A 296 4.16 25.96 17.23
N ILE A 297 3.16 26.59 17.82
CA ILE A 297 1.80 26.57 17.30
C ILE A 297 1.39 28.02 17.08
N ILE A 298 0.97 28.35 15.87
CA ILE A 298 0.55 29.71 15.52
C ILE A 298 -0.92 29.78 15.18
N ASP A 299 -1.59 30.84 15.59
CA ASP A 299 -2.95 31.14 15.15
C ASP A 299 -2.99 31.66 13.70
N LYS A 300 -4.19 32.01 13.23
CA LYS A 300 -4.41 32.54 11.87
C LYS A 300 -3.70 33.87 11.60
N ASP A 301 -3.35 34.62 12.64
CA ASP A 301 -2.69 35.92 12.57
C ASP A 301 -1.16 35.78 12.74
N GLY A 302 -0.66 34.54 12.85
CA GLY A 302 0.76 34.22 12.96
C GLY A 302 1.34 34.37 14.37
N ARG A 303 0.49 34.47 15.40
CA ARG A 303 0.92 34.63 16.80
C ARG A 303 0.97 33.28 17.50
N GLU A 304 1.90 33.09 18.43
CA GLU A 304 1.97 31.87 19.22
C GLU A 304 0.67 31.62 20.01
N SER A 305 0.21 30.38 20.02
CA SER A 305 -1.06 29.95 20.59
C SER A 305 -0.96 28.51 21.08
N ASN A 306 -1.88 28.07 21.94
CA ASN A 306 -2.02 26.65 22.28
C ASN A 306 -2.83 25.86 21.25
N LYS A 307 -3.46 26.55 20.28
CA LYS A 307 -4.29 25.94 19.25
C LYS A 307 -4.11 26.68 17.92
N GLY A 308 -3.76 25.95 16.86
CA GLY A 308 -3.41 26.56 15.58
C GLY A 308 -2.60 25.65 14.67
N GLU A 309 -1.89 26.23 13.71
CA GLU A 309 -1.00 25.51 12.80
C GLU A 309 0.27 25.06 13.54
N LEU A 310 0.64 23.79 13.39
CA LEU A 310 1.89 23.25 13.91
C LEU A 310 3.06 23.62 12.98
N LEU A 311 4.09 24.25 13.56
CA LEU A 311 5.35 24.57 12.91
C LEU A 311 6.48 23.82 13.61
N LEU A 312 7.40 23.26 12.83
CA LEU A 312 8.43 22.36 13.34
C LEU A 312 9.82 22.81 12.92
N SER A 313 10.79 22.76 13.84
CA SER A 313 12.20 23.02 13.58
C SER A 313 13.07 21.89 14.14
N GLY A 314 14.32 21.81 13.69
CA GLY A 314 15.30 20.85 14.16
C GLY A 314 16.06 20.12 13.04
N PRO A 315 16.91 19.13 13.38
CA PRO A 315 17.74 18.40 12.42
C PRO A 315 16.95 17.68 11.33
N GLY A 316 15.69 17.33 11.60
CA GLY A 316 14.80 16.64 10.67
C GLY A 316 14.31 17.49 9.50
N ILE A 317 14.51 18.81 9.52
CA ILE A 317 14.04 19.68 8.44
C ILE A 317 14.69 19.31 7.10
N TYR A 318 13.85 19.07 6.11
CA TYR A 318 14.26 18.81 4.72
C TYR A 318 15.10 19.94 4.14
N ARG A 319 15.85 19.62 3.09
CA ARG A 319 16.57 20.63 2.30
C ARG A 319 15.61 21.51 1.50
N GLY A 320 14.50 20.94 1.05
CA GLY A 320 13.48 21.60 0.24
C GLY A 320 12.77 20.63 -0.70
N TYR A 321 11.73 21.11 -1.35
CA TYR A 321 11.14 20.50 -2.54
C TYR A 321 12.04 20.75 -3.74
N LEU A 322 12.23 19.70 -4.53
CA LEU A 322 13.02 19.76 -5.76
C LEU A 322 12.34 20.67 -6.79
N ASN A 323 13.13 21.54 -7.42
CA ASN A 323 12.71 22.42 -8.52
C ASN A 323 11.48 23.33 -8.23
N ASP A 324 11.11 23.56 -6.95
CA ASP A 324 9.93 24.35 -6.57
C ASP A 324 10.28 25.44 -5.53
N ILE A 325 10.90 26.52 -6.02
CA ILE A 325 11.35 27.65 -5.19
C ILE A 325 10.16 28.32 -4.48
N SER A 326 9.05 28.56 -5.18
CA SER A 326 7.88 29.23 -4.61
C SER A 326 7.26 28.42 -3.47
N LEU A 327 7.19 27.09 -3.58
CA LEU A 327 6.68 26.26 -2.50
C LEU A 327 7.63 26.23 -1.31
N ASN A 328 8.94 26.19 -1.54
CA ASN A 328 9.93 26.27 -0.46
C ASN A 328 9.81 27.57 0.34
N GLU A 329 9.72 28.71 -0.34
CA GLU A 329 9.53 30.01 0.30
C GLU A 329 8.25 30.08 1.13
N LYS A 330 7.15 29.49 0.64
CA LYS A 330 5.86 29.45 1.34
C LYS A 330 5.85 28.53 2.57
N LYS A 331 6.67 27.48 2.55
CA LYS A 331 6.66 26.43 3.58
C LYS A 331 7.67 26.66 4.69
N PHE A 332 8.72 27.44 4.44
CA PHE A 332 9.62 27.90 5.47
C PHE A 332 9.07 29.17 6.15
N PHE A 333 9.15 29.20 7.47
CA PHE A 333 8.77 30.32 8.30
C PHE A 333 9.94 30.69 9.20
N ASN A 334 10.35 31.96 9.19
CA ASN A 334 11.52 32.44 9.94
C ASN A 334 11.06 33.21 11.17
N ILE A 335 11.55 32.81 12.34
CA ILE A 335 11.38 33.52 13.61
C ILE A 335 12.76 33.65 14.24
N GLU A 336 13.20 34.87 14.57
CA GLU A 336 14.47 35.13 15.28
C GLU A 336 15.67 34.36 14.68
N ASN A 337 15.82 34.40 13.35
CA ASN A 337 16.85 33.68 12.58
C ASN A 337 16.79 32.14 12.65
N LYS A 338 15.65 31.58 13.07
CA LYS A 338 15.37 30.16 13.07
C LYS A 338 14.33 29.78 12.04
N ILE A 339 14.62 28.71 11.29
CA ILE A 339 13.75 28.19 10.24
C ILE A 339 12.80 27.14 10.85
N TYR A 340 11.51 27.35 10.66
CA TYR A 340 10.44 26.39 10.92
C TYR A 340 9.79 25.94 9.61
N TYR A 341 9.37 24.68 9.56
CA TYR A 341 8.52 24.14 8.49
C TYR A 341 7.04 24.23 8.89
N ARG A 342 6.22 24.79 7.99
CA ARG A 342 4.76 24.89 8.12
C ARG A 342 4.08 23.59 7.68
N THR A 343 3.64 22.79 8.65
CA THR A 343 3.08 21.46 8.39
C THR A 343 1.72 21.48 7.68
N GLY A 344 0.95 22.56 7.84
CA GLY A 344 -0.46 22.63 7.48
C GLY A 344 -1.38 21.80 8.39
N ASP A 345 -0.85 21.17 9.44
CA ASP A 345 -1.63 20.43 10.44
C ASP A 345 -2.11 21.38 11.54
N LEU A 346 -3.41 21.31 11.85
CA LEU A 346 -4.00 22.01 12.99
C LEU A 346 -3.89 21.12 14.22
N VAL A 347 -3.39 21.69 15.32
CA VAL A 347 -3.21 20.98 16.58
C VAL A 347 -3.69 21.81 17.77
N GLU A 348 -3.90 21.14 18.89
CA GLU A 348 -4.07 21.75 20.20
C GLU A 348 -3.10 21.13 21.21
N LYS A 349 -2.33 21.98 21.90
CA LYS A 349 -1.45 21.57 23.00
C LYS A 349 -2.25 21.47 24.29
N LYS A 350 -2.28 20.27 24.86
CA LYS A 350 -2.96 20.00 26.13
C LYS A 350 -2.04 20.35 27.30
N SER A 351 -2.63 20.52 28.49
CA SER A 351 -1.92 20.85 29.74
C SER A 351 -0.83 19.83 30.12
N ASN A 352 -0.93 18.58 29.65
CA ASN A 352 0.10 17.55 29.85
C ASN A 352 1.28 17.64 28.85
N GLY A 353 1.32 18.68 28.01
CA GLY A 353 2.33 18.95 27.00
C GLY A 353 2.24 18.08 25.74
N LYS A 354 1.17 17.31 25.57
CA LYS A 354 0.94 16.54 24.34
C LYS A 354 0.12 17.33 23.33
N LEU A 355 0.34 17.04 22.07
CA LEU A 355 -0.47 17.56 20.98
C LEU A 355 -1.63 16.63 20.63
N VAL A 356 -2.78 17.24 20.37
CA VAL A 356 -3.95 16.60 19.75
C VAL A 356 -4.09 17.16 18.35
N PHE A 357 -4.13 16.27 17.36
CA PHE A 357 -4.36 16.61 15.97
C PHE A 357 -5.84 16.92 15.73
N LEU A 358 -6.12 18.07 15.13
CA LEU A 358 -7.48 18.58 14.89
C LEU A 358 -7.90 18.50 13.42
N GLY A 359 -6.95 18.34 12.50
CA GLY A 359 -7.21 18.30 11.06
C GLY A 359 -6.12 19.02 10.27
N ARG A 360 -6.42 19.34 9.01
CA ARG A 360 -5.53 20.08 8.12
C ARG A 360 -6.17 21.39 7.68
N ILE A 361 -5.33 22.39 7.40
CA ILE A 361 -5.75 23.67 6.81
C ILE A 361 -6.05 23.51 5.33
N ASP A 362 -5.35 22.57 4.66
CA ASP A 362 -5.54 22.23 3.26
C ASP A 362 -6.45 20.99 3.08
N ARG A 363 -6.70 20.61 1.83
CA ARG A 363 -7.58 19.48 1.44
C ARG A 363 -6.82 18.17 1.32
N GLN A 364 -5.62 18.09 1.87
CA GLN A 364 -4.83 16.88 1.89
C GLN A 364 -5.44 15.85 2.84
N ILE A 365 -5.42 14.59 2.42
CA ILE A 365 -5.85 13.47 3.22
C ILE A 365 -4.82 12.34 3.16
N LYS A 366 -5.02 11.32 4.00
CA LYS A 366 -4.22 10.09 3.97
C LYS A 366 -5.13 8.89 3.72
N ILE A 367 -4.78 8.10 2.73
CA ILE A 367 -5.53 6.92 2.28
C ILE A 367 -4.58 5.72 2.40
N LEU A 368 -4.86 4.80 3.32
CA LEU A 368 -4.03 3.63 3.57
C LEU A 368 -2.58 4.01 3.96
N GLY A 369 -2.43 5.08 4.72
CA GLY A 369 -1.16 5.71 5.08
C GLY A 369 -0.54 6.58 3.97
N ASN A 370 -1.07 6.55 2.74
CA ASN A 370 -0.52 7.30 1.61
C ASN A 370 -1.08 8.72 1.56
N ARG A 371 -0.16 9.69 1.51
CA ARG A 371 -0.48 11.11 1.35
C ARG A 371 -1.14 11.38 0.00
N THR A 372 -2.35 11.94 0.01
CA THR A 372 -3.16 12.21 -1.19
C THR A 372 -3.63 13.66 -1.21
N GLU A 373 -3.21 14.40 -2.23
CA GLU A 373 -3.75 15.73 -2.56
C GLU A 373 -4.96 15.57 -3.48
N LEU A 374 -6.13 16.07 -3.06
CA LEU A 374 -7.35 15.97 -3.87
C LEU A 374 -7.24 16.80 -5.15
N GLU A 375 -6.56 17.94 -5.05
CA GLU A 375 -6.25 18.84 -6.16
C GLU A 375 -5.42 18.15 -7.26
N GLU A 376 -4.58 17.17 -6.92
CA GLU A 376 -3.82 16.41 -7.93
C GLU A 376 -4.77 15.64 -8.85
N ILE A 377 -5.78 15.00 -8.25
CA ILE A 377 -6.80 14.23 -8.96
C ILE A 377 -7.67 15.17 -9.80
N GLU A 378 -8.09 16.30 -9.21
CA GLU A 378 -8.88 17.34 -9.89
C GLU A 378 -8.14 17.92 -11.09
N SER A 379 -6.84 18.22 -10.95
CA SER A 379 -5.99 18.71 -12.04
C SER A 379 -5.91 17.72 -13.20
N HIS A 380 -5.74 16.42 -12.91
CA HIS A 380 -5.75 15.40 -13.96
C HIS A 380 -7.12 15.24 -14.63
N LEU A 381 -8.22 15.33 -13.86
CA LEU A 381 -9.57 15.29 -14.42
C LEU A 381 -9.84 16.48 -15.35
N LYS A 382 -9.44 17.70 -14.96
CA LYS A 382 -9.59 18.91 -15.76
C LYS A 382 -8.78 18.89 -17.06
N LYS A 383 -7.68 18.12 -17.12
CA LYS A 383 -6.90 17.90 -18.35
C LYS A 383 -7.59 16.96 -19.35
N ILE A 384 -8.68 16.30 -18.98
CA ILE A 384 -9.42 15.40 -19.86
C ILE A 384 -10.29 16.22 -20.82
N LYS A 385 -10.10 16.04 -22.13
CA LYS A 385 -10.94 16.67 -23.15
C LYS A 385 -12.42 16.36 -22.90
N GLY A 386 -13.22 17.40 -22.73
CA GLY A 386 -14.65 17.29 -22.44
C GLY A 386 -15.04 17.52 -20.96
N VAL A 387 -14.06 17.71 -20.08
CA VAL A 387 -14.25 18.10 -18.69
C VAL A 387 -14.02 19.61 -18.56
N ASN A 388 -15.04 20.34 -18.11
CA ASN A 388 -14.93 21.77 -17.82
C ASN A 388 -14.36 21.99 -16.41
N ASN A 389 -14.88 21.24 -15.44
CA ASN A 389 -14.46 21.37 -14.06
C ASN A 389 -14.64 20.04 -13.32
N ALA A 390 -13.88 19.83 -12.25
CA ALA A 390 -13.90 18.62 -11.45
C ALA A 390 -13.59 18.93 -9.99
N ILE A 391 -14.33 18.31 -9.08
CA ILE A 391 -14.14 18.38 -7.63
C ILE A 391 -14.11 16.97 -7.07
N VAL A 392 -13.12 16.68 -6.23
CA VAL A 392 -12.98 15.38 -5.56
C VAL A 392 -13.19 15.58 -4.07
N LEU A 393 -14.07 14.77 -3.48
CA LEU A 393 -14.38 14.79 -2.05
C LEU A 393 -14.14 13.42 -1.42
N PRO A 394 -13.60 13.37 -0.20
CA PRO A 394 -13.53 12.14 0.57
C PRO A 394 -14.87 11.87 1.25
N LYS A 395 -15.19 10.58 1.43
CA LYS A 395 -16.29 10.11 2.27
C LYS A 395 -15.78 8.93 3.09
N ILE A 396 -16.21 8.85 4.34
CA ILE A 396 -15.97 7.69 5.19
C ILE A 396 -17.24 6.83 5.15
N GLU A 397 -17.11 5.59 4.70
CA GLU A 397 -18.18 4.58 4.76
C GLU A 397 -17.68 3.33 5.49
N SER A 398 -18.41 2.86 6.50
CA SER A 398 -18.05 1.66 7.26
C SER A 398 -16.59 1.64 7.76
N SER A 399 -16.06 2.80 8.15
CA SER A 399 -14.65 3.01 8.56
C SER A 399 -13.60 2.96 7.44
N ASN A 400 -14.01 2.93 6.16
CA ASN A 400 -13.14 3.03 5.00
C ASN A 400 -13.24 4.42 4.36
N PHE A 401 -12.10 5.01 4.01
CA PHE A 401 -12.05 6.20 3.16
C PHE A 401 -12.29 5.82 1.70
N LEU A 402 -13.20 6.55 1.05
CA LEU A 402 -13.39 6.48 -0.40
C LEU A 402 -13.41 7.89 -1.01
N LEU A 403 -13.07 7.95 -2.29
CA LEU A 403 -13.00 9.18 -3.07
C LEU A 403 -14.18 9.25 -4.04
N ILE A 404 -14.87 10.40 -4.07
CA ILE A 404 -15.98 10.70 -4.97
C ILE A 404 -15.56 11.86 -5.86
N SER A 405 -15.67 11.67 -7.17
CA SER A 405 -15.41 12.71 -8.15
C SER A 405 -16.71 13.24 -8.72
N PHE A 406 -16.92 14.54 -8.61
CA PHE A 406 -18.00 15.28 -9.27
C PHE A 406 -17.43 16.01 -10.48
N ILE A 407 -18.03 15.80 -11.64
CA ILE A 407 -17.48 16.26 -12.92
C ILE A 407 -18.52 17.11 -13.63
N GLN A 408 -18.13 18.34 -13.96
CA GLN A 408 -18.86 19.16 -14.90
C GLN A 408 -18.33 18.91 -16.30
N LYS A 409 -19.19 18.35 -17.14
CA LYS A 409 -18.86 17.92 -18.50
C LYS A 409 -19.47 18.88 -19.52
N ASN A 410 -18.76 19.16 -20.60
CA ASN A 410 -19.23 20.03 -21.70
C ASN A 410 -19.40 19.28 -23.03
N THR A 411 -19.49 17.94 -22.98
CA THR A 411 -19.64 17.08 -24.15
C THR A 411 -20.65 15.97 -23.91
N ASN A 412 -21.21 15.43 -25.00
CA ASN A 412 -22.17 14.33 -24.92
C ASN A 412 -21.53 12.94 -25.03
N PHE A 413 -20.28 12.82 -25.49
CA PHE A 413 -19.63 11.51 -25.61
C PHE A 413 -19.23 10.91 -24.27
N LYS A 414 -19.27 9.58 -24.15
CA LYS A 414 -18.94 8.88 -22.91
C LYS A 414 -17.43 8.93 -22.63
N ILE A 415 -17.05 9.33 -21.43
CA ILE A 415 -15.64 9.38 -20.98
C ILE A 415 -15.40 8.28 -19.96
N ASN A 416 -14.26 7.57 -20.08
CA ASN A 416 -13.82 6.61 -19.08
C ASN A 416 -12.75 7.25 -18.20
N TYR A 417 -13.17 8.06 -17.23
CA TYR A 417 -12.29 8.82 -16.34
C TYR A 417 -11.29 7.92 -15.61
N LYS A 418 -11.77 6.80 -15.05
CA LYS A 418 -10.95 5.80 -14.35
C LYS A 418 -9.78 5.33 -15.21
N ARG A 419 -10.04 4.89 -16.44
CA ARG A 419 -9.01 4.39 -17.37
C ARG A 419 -7.99 5.47 -17.74
N ILE A 420 -8.41 6.73 -17.82
CA ILE A 420 -7.50 7.85 -18.12
C ILE A 420 -6.63 8.14 -16.90
N LEU A 421 -7.23 8.31 -15.72
CA LEU A 421 -6.51 8.59 -14.47
C LEU A 421 -5.49 7.51 -14.11
N GLN A 422 -5.82 6.23 -14.33
CA GLN A 422 -4.92 5.09 -14.09
C GLN A 422 -3.57 5.18 -14.83
N LYS A 423 -3.45 6.03 -15.85
CA LYS A 423 -2.19 6.26 -16.56
C LYS A 423 -1.26 7.24 -15.84
N PHE A 424 -1.79 8.08 -14.94
CA PHE A 424 -1.09 9.23 -14.37
C PHE A 424 -0.98 9.18 -12.85
N ILE A 425 -2.02 8.73 -12.16
CA ILE A 425 -2.07 8.72 -10.71
C ILE A 425 -2.14 7.29 -10.15
N PRO A 426 -1.56 7.03 -8.97
CA PRO A 426 -1.59 5.73 -8.33
C PRO A 426 -3.01 5.22 -8.04
N LYS A 427 -3.14 3.89 -7.88
CA LYS A 427 -4.43 3.21 -7.71
C LYS A 427 -5.26 3.74 -6.54
N TRP A 428 -4.64 4.04 -5.40
CA TRP A 428 -5.33 4.54 -4.21
C TRP A 428 -5.88 5.97 -4.38
N MET A 429 -5.39 6.72 -5.37
CA MET A 429 -5.89 8.07 -5.69
C MET A 429 -7.05 8.05 -6.69
N ILE A 430 -7.43 6.89 -7.22
CA ILE A 430 -8.50 6.78 -8.21
C ILE A 430 -9.85 6.86 -7.48
N PRO A 431 -10.72 7.85 -7.82
CA PRO A 431 -12.07 7.91 -7.26
C PRO A 431 -12.87 6.63 -7.48
N LYS A 432 -13.61 6.20 -6.44
CA LYS A 432 -14.52 5.06 -6.49
C LYS A 432 -15.75 5.39 -7.34
N TYR A 433 -16.23 6.63 -7.26
CA TYR A 433 -17.39 7.11 -8.00
C TYR A 433 -17.05 8.33 -8.84
N PHE A 434 -17.63 8.38 -10.04
CA PHE A 434 -17.60 9.53 -10.95
C PHE A 434 -19.04 9.93 -11.25
N ILE A 435 -19.47 11.08 -10.73
CA ILE A 435 -20.82 11.62 -10.88
C ILE A 435 -20.74 12.84 -11.79
N GLU A 436 -21.38 12.74 -12.96
CA GLU A 436 -21.46 13.84 -13.92
C GLU A 436 -22.61 14.78 -13.53
N LEU A 437 -22.35 16.09 -13.52
CA LEU A 437 -23.30 17.15 -13.19
C LEU A 437 -23.31 18.21 -14.29
N ASN A 438 -24.47 18.77 -14.58
CA ASN A 438 -24.60 19.89 -15.53
C ASN A 438 -23.95 21.17 -14.96
N ARG A 439 -24.12 21.40 -13.66
CA ARG A 439 -23.55 22.53 -12.91
C ARG A 439 -23.23 22.09 -11.48
N PHE A 440 -22.22 22.72 -10.88
CA PHE A 440 -21.96 22.53 -9.46
C PHE A 440 -22.92 23.36 -8.62
N PRO A 441 -23.43 22.81 -7.50
CA PRO A 441 -24.16 23.60 -6.52
C PRO A 441 -23.20 24.63 -5.90
N LEU A 442 -23.73 25.82 -5.61
CA LEU A 442 -22.99 26.90 -4.99
C LEU A 442 -23.65 27.26 -3.65
N ASN A 443 -22.85 27.62 -2.66
CA ASN A 443 -23.31 28.14 -1.37
C ASN A 443 -23.65 29.64 -1.48
N PHE A 444 -24.12 30.24 -0.38
CA PHE A 444 -24.47 31.67 -0.31
C PHE A 444 -23.33 32.61 -0.72
N ASN A 445 -22.06 32.19 -0.56
CA ASN A 445 -20.88 32.96 -0.95
C ASN A 445 -20.44 32.69 -2.40
N GLN A 446 -21.29 32.07 -3.22
CA GLN A 446 -21.02 31.66 -4.60
C GLN A 446 -19.82 30.71 -4.75
N LYS A 447 -19.41 30.04 -3.68
CA LYS A 447 -18.38 28.98 -3.71
C LYS A 447 -19.06 27.62 -3.87
N ILE A 448 -18.35 26.64 -4.43
CA ILE A 448 -18.89 25.28 -4.59
C ILE A 448 -19.35 24.72 -3.24
N ASP A 449 -20.60 24.27 -3.19
CA ASP A 449 -21.20 23.68 -2.00
C ASP A 449 -20.87 22.19 -1.91
N GLN A 450 -19.84 21.87 -1.13
CA GLN A 450 -19.39 20.50 -0.93
C GLN A 450 -20.40 19.66 -0.13
N ILE A 451 -21.18 20.28 0.76
CA ILE A 451 -22.20 19.59 1.54
C ILE A 451 -23.31 19.13 0.60
N GLU A 452 -23.74 20.00 -0.30
CA GLU A 452 -24.75 19.67 -1.30
C GLU A 452 -24.25 18.61 -2.29
N LEU A 453 -22.98 18.66 -2.71
CA LEU A 453 -22.37 17.60 -3.51
C LEU A 453 -22.43 16.23 -2.80
N LEU A 454 -22.13 16.17 -1.50
CA LEU A 454 -22.22 14.92 -0.73
C LEU A 454 -23.67 14.42 -0.60
N LYS A 455 -24.67 15.30 -0.49
CA LYS A 455 -26.09 14.90 -0.54
C LYS A 455 -26.47 14.32 -1.89
N ILE A 456 -25.99 14.91 -2.98
CA ILE A 456 -26.19 14.38 -4.34
C ILE A 456 -25.62 12.96 -4.45
N TYR A 457 -24.43 12.72 -3.88
CA TYR A 457 -23.86 11.37 -3.79
C TYR A 457 -24.75 10.42 -2.99
N ASP A 458 -25.21 10.82 -1.79
CA ASP A 458 -26.06 9.96 -0.96
C ASP A 458 -27.37 9.57 -1.69
N LYS A 459 -27.93 10.49 -2.50
CA LYS A 459 -29.09 10.20 -3.37
C LYS A 459 -28.72 9.24 -4.52
N PHE A 460 -27.59 9.49 -5.20
CA PHE A 460 -27.08 8.65 -6.28
C PHE A 460 -26.88 7.19 -5.85
N ILE A 461 -26.36 6.96 -4.64
CA ILE A 461 -26.18 5.60 -4.10
C ILE A 461 -27.53 4.95 -3.77
N LYS A 462 -28.46 5.66 -3.11
CA LYS A 462 -29.80 5.13 -2.81
C LYS A 462 -30.57 4.69 -4.06
N GLU A 463 -30.49 5.46 -5.14
CA GLU A 463 -31.12 5.11 -6.43
C GLU A 463 -30.49 3.88 -7.09
N LYS A 464 -29.17 3.69 -6.92
CA LYS A 464 -28.46 2.49 -7.36
C LYS A 464 -28.85 1.26 -6.55
N ASP A 465 -28.91 1.38 -5.23
CA ASP A 465 -29.29 0.30 -4.32
C ASP A 465 -30.71 -0.22 -4.60
N PHE A 466 -31.63 0.67 -4.99
CA PHE A 466 -33.01 0.30 -5.32
C PHE A 466 -33.14 -0.53 -6.61
N LYS A 467 -32.16 -0.43 -7.54
CA LYS A 467 -32.16 -1.18 -8.81
C LYS A 467 -31.54 -2.58 -8.69
N LEU A 468 -30.88 -2.91 -7.58
CA LEU A 468 -30.24 -4.21 -7.35
C LEU A 468 -31.05 -5.01 -6.32
N LYS A 469 -31.62 -6.16 -6.71
CA LYS A 469 -32.39 -7.03 -5.79
C LYS A 469 -31.54 -7.46 -4.59
N LYS A 470 -32.13 -7.39 -3.39
CA LYS A 470 -31.51 -7.51 -2.06
C LYS A 470 -30.83 -8.85 -1.73
N ASP A 471 -31.06 -9.92 -2.49
CA ASP A 471 -30.75 -11.30 -2.03
C ASP A 471 -29.64 -12.02 -2.80
N SER A 472 -28.68 -11.28 -3.40
CA SER A 472 -27.53 -11.90 -4.04
C SER A 472 -26.23 -11.58 -3.29
N ILE A 473 -25.28 -12.53 -3.26
CA ILE A 473 -23.90 -12.28 -2.80
C ILE A 473 -23.27 -11.11 -3.56
N LEU A 474 -23.75 -10.86 -4.78
CA LEU A 474 -23.42 -9.71 -5.61
C LEU A 474 -23.95 -8.40 -5.00
N HIS A 475 -25.18 -8.35 -4.47
CA HIS A 475 -25.69 -7.19 -3.72
C HIS A 475 -24.83 -6.89 -2.47
N TYR A 476 -24.37 -7.93 -1.76
CA TYR A 476 -23.48 -7.76 -0.60
C TYR A 476 -22.11 -7.18 -0.99
N LEU A 477 -21.52 -7.69 -2.07
CA LEU A 477 -20.21 -7.27 -2.56
C LEU A 477 -20.23 -5.91 -3.30
N ASP A 478 -21.30 -5.59 -4.04
CA ASP A 478 -21.47 -4.33 -4.78
C ASP A 478 -21.78 -3.16 -3.81
N LYS A 479 -22.62 -3.40 -2.79
CA LYS A 479 -22.96 -2.40 -1.76
C LYS A 479 -21.75 -1.97 -0.93
N LYS A 480 -20.79 -2.88 -0.68
CA LYS A 480 -19.67 -2.63 0.24
C LYS A 480 -18.34 -2.38 -0.48
N TYR A 481 -18.06 -3.04 -1.61
CA TYR A 481 -16.71 -3.08 -2.17
C TYR A 481 -16.58 -2.76 -3.66
N LEU A 482 -17.58 -3.02 -4.50
CA LEU A 482 -17.44 -2.92 -5.95
C LEU A 482 -18.42 -1.89 -6.51
N ALA A 483 -17.91 -0.75 -6.94
CA ALA A 483 -18.70 0.16 -7.78
C ALA A 483 -18.52 -0.24 -9.23
N TYR A 484 -19.62 -0.30 -9.97
CA TYR A 484 -19.75 -0.67 -11.38
C TYR A 484 -19.84 -2.18 -11.59
N GLY A 485 -20.98 -2.65 -12.11
CA GLY A 485 -21.30 -4.03 -12.49
C GLY A 485 -20.43 -4.65 -13.60
N ASN A 486 -19.13 -4.35 -13.58
CA ASN A 486 -18.04 -5.15 -14.14
C ASN A 486 -17.27 -5.74 -12.97
N TYR A 487 -17.60 -6.99 -12.65
CA TYR A 487 -17.05 -7.73 -11.52
C TYR A 487 -15.55 -8.06 -11.71
N LYS A 488 -14.68 -7.12 -11.34
CA LYS A 488 -13.22 -7.29 -11.39
C LYS A 488 -12.63 -7.13 -9.99
N LEU A 489 -12.50 -8.24 -9.26
CA LEU A 489 -11.88 -8.30 -7.92
C LEU A 489 -10.48 -7.67 -7.87
N PHE A 490 -9.74 -7.68 -8.99
CA PHE A 490 -8.42 -7.06 -9.09
C PHE A 490 -8.42 -5.53 -8.98
N GLU A 491 -9.56 -4.86 -9.14
CA GLU A 491 -9.64 -3.40 -9.03
C GLU A 491 -9.76 -2.91 -7.59
N LEU A 492 -9.97 -3.82 -6.63
CA LEU A 492 -10.00 -3.54 -5.19
C LEU A 492 -8.61 -3.20 -4.65
N SER A 493 -8.54 -2.31 -3.67
CA SER A 493 -7.34 -2.07 -2.85
C SER A 493 -6.97 -3.31 -2.05
N SER A 494 -5.72 -3.37 -1.56
CA SER A 494 -5.25 -4.49 -0.73
C SER A 494 -6.12 -4.66 0.53
N ILE A 495 -6.57 -3.55 1.14
CA ILE A 495 -7.47 -3.60 2.29
C ILE A 495 -8.85 -4.14 1.94
N GLU A 496 -9.46 -3.69 0.84
CA GLU A 496 -10.77 -4.20 0.43
C GLU A 496 -10.72 -5.69 0.13
N ARG A 497 -9.61 -6.17 -0.46
CA ARG A 497 -9.39 -7.62 -0.66
C ARG A 497 -9.27 -8.37 0.66
N ILE A 498 -8.49 -7.83 1.60
CA ILE A 498 -8.34 -8.38 2.96
C ILE A 498 -9.68 -8.42 3.70
N GLN A 499 -10.46 -7.34 3.67
CA GLN A 499 -11.75 -7.24 4.35
C GLN A 499 -12.74 -8.24 3.77
N ILE A 500 -12.83 -8.33 2.44
CA ILE A 500 -13.65 -9.36 1.78
C ILE A 500 -13.19 -10.75 2.18
N GLN A 501 -11.88 -11.01 2.19
CA GLN A 501 -11.34 -12.31 2.57
C GLN A 501 -11.69 -12.66 4.02
N LEU A 502 -11.42 -11.78 4.99
CA LEU A 502 -11.73 -11.98 6.41
C LEU A 502 -13.23 -12.20 6.64
N GLU A 503 -14.07 -11.46 5.94
CA GLU A 503 -15.53 -11.55 6.05
C GLU A 503 -16.08 -12.85 5.43
N LEU A 504 -15.44 -13.36 4.38
CA LEU A 504 -15.73 -14.69 3.83
C LEU A 504 -15.23 -15.82 4.74
N GLU A 505 -14.09 -15.63 5.43
CA GLU A 505 -13.51 -16.55 6.40
C GLU A 505 -14.34 -16.63 7.71
N GLU A 506 -14.75 -15.48 8.28
CA GLU A 506 -15.53 -15.40 9.53
C GLU A 506 -16.96 -15.95 9.41
N ASN A 507 -17.57 -15.84 8.22
CA ASN A 507 -18.91 -16.38 7.98
C ASN A 507 -18.91 -17.87 7.56
N ASN A 508 -17.79 -18.58 7.65
CA ASN A 508 -17.59 -19.96 7.17
C ASN A 508 -17.91 -20.14 5.66
N LYS A 509 -17.83 -19.07 4.85
CA LYS A 509 -18.41 -19.05 3.50
C LYS A 509 -17.45 -19.29 2.33
N ILE A 510 -16.12 -19.33 2.48
CA ILE A 510 -15.13 -19.82 1.48
C ILE A 510 -13.72 -19.73 2.11
N ILE A 511 -12.79 -20.64 1.75
CA ILE A 511 -11.33 -20.45 1.93
C ILE A 511 -10.73 -20.27 0.53
N LEU A 512 -10.00 -19.17 0.29
CA LEU A 512 -9.26 -18.94 -0.95
C LEU A 512 -7.82 -19.43 -0.77
N GLU A 513 -7.41 -20.44 -1.53
CA GLU A 513 -6.01 -20.85 -1.58
C GLU A 513 -5.26 -20.15 -2.72
N ASN A 514 -4.03 -19.73 -2.39
CA ASN A 514 -3.05 -19.22 -3.33
C ASN A 514 -2.51 -20.37 -4.17
N ASN A 515 -2.84 -20.39 -5.46
CA ASN A 515 -1.92 -20.74 -6.55
C ASN A 515 -2.51 -20.17 -7.84
N ASP A 516 -1.75 -19.31 -8.51
CA ASP A 516 -2.14 -18.41 -9.61
C ASP A 516 -3.00 -17.18 -9.24
N GLU A 517 -2.36 -16.14 -8.70
CA GLU A 517 -2.87 -14.75 -8.69
C GLU A 517 -3.17 -14.16 -10.10
N LEU A 518 -3.06 -14.95 -11.16
CA LEU A 518 -3.28 -14.55 -12.55
C LEU A 518 -4.68 -14.84 -13.10
N LYS A 519 -5.65 -15.35 -12.32
CA LYS A 519 -6.87 -15.95 -12.90
C LYS A 519 -8.27 -15.47 -12.49
N LEU A 520 -8.45 -14.30 -11.86
CA LEU A 520 -9.79 -13.69 -11.65
C LEU A 520 -10.07 -12.45 -12.53
N LYS A 521 -9.81 -12.54 -13.84
CA LYS A 521 -10.26 -11.49 -14.78
C LYS A 521 -11.67 -11.87 -15.24
N ASP A 522 -12.63 -11.05 -14.82
CA ASP A 522 -14.06 -11.06 -15.17
C ASP A 522 -14.89 -12.15 -14.47
N LEU A 523 -15.71 -11.77 -13.49
CA LEU A 523 -16.77 -12.64 -12.96
C LEU A 523 -18.01 -12.50 -13.84
N LYS A 524 -18.60 -13.62 -14.26
CA LYS A 524 -19.98 -13.68 -14.76
C LYS A 524 -20.65 -14.86 -14.05
N VAL A 525 -21.67 -14.58 -13.25
CA VAL A 525 -22.56 -15.60 -12.71
C VAL A 525 -23.73 -15.74 -13.68
N ILE A 526 -24.01 -16.97 -14.12
CA ILE A 526 -25.26 -17.31 -14.80
C ILE A 526 -26.21 -17.72 -13.69
N ASP A 527 -27.16 -16.86 -13.34
CA ASP A 527 -28.29 -17.22 -12.49
C ASP A 527 -29.54 -17.34 -13.35
N SER A 528 -30.12 -18.54 -13.37
CA SER A 528 -31.49 -18.78 -13.81
C SER A 528 -32.32 -19.15 -12.59
N ARG A 529 -32.85 -18.13 -11.93
CA ARG A 529 -34.01 -18.16 -11.02
C ARG A 529 -33.86 -19.09 -9.79
N ASN A 530 -33.35 -18.58 -8.67
CA ASN A 530 -33.96 -18.61 -7.31
C ASN A 530 -32.91 -18.44 -6.18
N SER A 531 -33.41 -18.11 -4.97
CA SER A 531 -32.68 -17.67 -3.77
C SER A 531 -31.61 -18.65 -3.24
N LEU A 532 -30.49 -18.10 -2.80
CA LEU A 532 -29.25 -18.81 -2.47
C LEU A 532 -29.01 -18.88 -0.94
N SER A 533 -29.94 -19.47 -0.19
CA SER A 533 -29.83 -19.53 1.29
C SER A 533 -28.90 -20.62 1.82
N ASP A 534 -28.65 -21.72 1.10
CA ASP A 534 -28.12 -22.95 1.75
C ASP A 534 -26.88 -23.59 1.12
N VAL A 535 -26.03 -22.83 0.42
CA VAL A 535 -24.90 -23.43 -0.33
C VAL A 535 -23.57 -23.01 0.28
N ILE A 536 -22.83 -23.89 0.97
CA ILE A 536 -21.36 -23.86 1.13
C ILE A 536 -20.81 -25.18 1.71
N TYR A 537 -19.68 -25.67 1.19
CA TYR A 537 -18.86 -26.74 1.78
C TYR A 537 -17.49 -26.22 2.27
N LYS A 538 -16.92 -26.84 3.31
CA LYS A 538 -15.62 -26.50 3.93
C LYS A 538 -14.42 -27.02 3.12
N VAL A 539 -13.56 -26.11 2.65
CA VAL A 539 -12.31 -26.40 1.90
C VAL A 539 -11.25 -27.19 2.71
N ARG A 540 -11.35 -27.21 4.05
CA ARG A 540 -10.38 -27.91 4.93
C ARG A 540 -10.23 -29.42 4.66
N GLU A 541 -11.27 -30.12 4.19
CA GLU A 541 -11.15 -31.58 3.92
C GLU A 541 -10.44 -31.90 2.60
N LEU A 542 -10.48 -31.00 1.61
CA LEU A 542 -9.79 -31.18 0.32
C LEU A 542 -8.27 -31.00 0.45
N ASN A 543 -7.81 -30.13 1.34
CA ASN A 543 -6.38 -29.89 1.56
C ASN A 543 -5.66 -31.11 2.12
N ASN A 544 -6.29 -31.89 3.00
CA ASN A 544 -5.71 -33.14 3.50
C ASN A 544 -5.60 -34.21 2.38
N ILE A 545 -6.50 -34.18 1.39
CA ILE A 545 -6.46 -35.09 0.25
C ILE A 545 -5.37 -34.65 -0.75
N ILE A 546 -5.27 -33.35 -1.03
CA ILE A 546 -4.26 -32.79 -1.95
C ILE A 546 -2.84 -32.92 -1.37
N TYR A 547 -2.66 -32.69 -0.06
CA TYR A 547 -1.36 -32.83 0.61
C TYR A 547 -0.90 -34.30 0.69
N ASN A 548 -1.85 -35.25 0.77
CA ASN A 548 -1.56 -36.68 0.71
C ASN A 548 -1.32 -37.21 -0.72
N LEU A 549 -1.78 -36.50 -1.75
CA LEU A 549 -1.66 -36.87 -3.17
C LEU A 549 -0.47 -36.18 -3.85
N ASN A 550 0.73 -36.45 -3.35
CA ASN A 550 2.01 -36.02 -3.92
C ASN A 550 2.30 -36.66 -5.29
N ILE A 551 1.43 -36.46 -6.29
CA ILE A 551 1.47 -37.13 -7.58
C ILE A 551 2.03 -36.18 -8.63
N LYS A 552 3.31 -36.41 -8.94
CA LYS A 552 3.90 -36.13 -10.25
C LYS A 552 2.97 -36.65 -11.34
N ASN A 553 2.52 -35.77 -12.24
CA ASN A 553 2.03 -36.05 -13.60
C ASN A 553 1.71 -37.53 -13.93
N SER A 554 0.69 -38.12 -13.30
CA SER A 554 0.24 -39.47 -13.64
C SER A 554 -1.28 -39.48 -13.86
N PRO A 555 -1.77 -40.15 -14.91
CA PRO A 555 -3.18 -40.14 -15.35
C PRO A 555 -4.06 -41.12 -14.55
N GLY A 556 -3.89 -41.17 -13.23
CA GLY A 556 -4.72 -41.99 -12.33
C GLY A 556 -6.00 -41.27 -11.94
N SER A 557 -7.13 -41.99 -11.94
CA SER A 557 -8.45 -41.47 -11.53
C SER A 557 -8.45 -41.03 -10.06
N ILE A 558 -8.92 -39.81 -9.80
CA ILE A 558 -9.08 -39.26 -8.45
C ILE A 558 -10.39 -39.82 -7.89
N LYS A 559 -10.33 -40.79 -6.98
CA LYS A 559 -11.55 -41.33 -6.33
C LYS A 559 -11.81 -40.66 -4.98
N PHE A 560 -13.05 -40.19 -4.77
CA PHE A 560 -13.50 -39.75 -3.44
C PHE A 560 -13.96 -40.96 -2.63
N ASN A 561 -13.38 -41.18 -1.45
CA ASN A 561 -13.74 -42.29 -0.55
C ASN A 561 -14.90 -41.96 0.41
N LYS A 562 -15.62 -40.84 0.23
CA LYS A 562 -16.76 -40.43 1.06
C LYS A 562 -17.97 -40.09 0.18
N THR A 563 -19.15 -40.56 0.59
CA THR A 563 -20.43 -40.23 -0.05
C THR A 563 -20.82 -38.78 0.25
N ILE A 564 -21.03 -37.97 -0.80
CA ILE A 564 -21.41 -36.56 -0.69
C ILE A 564 -22.91 -36.46 -0.39
N LYS A 565 -23.27 -35.79 0.71
CA LYS A 565 -24.65 -35.80 1.25
C LYS A 565 -25.50 -34.63 0.75
N GLU A 566 -24.90 -33.56 0.23
CA GLU A 566 -25.52 -32.28 -0.11
C GLU A 566 -26.08 -32.25 -1.53
N ASP A 567 -27.19 -31.53 -1.78
CA ASP A 567 -27.96 -31.57 -3.04
C ASP A 567 -27.41 -30.72 -4.20
N SER A 568 -26.41 -29.88 -3.93
CA SER A 568 -25.80 -28.99 -4.93
C SER A 568 -24.36 -28.59 -4.56
N ILE A 569 -23.47 -28.53 -5.56
CA ILE A 569 -22.01 -28.35 -5.37
C ILE A 569 -21.50 -27.18 -6.23
N LEU A 570 -20.65 -26.28 -5.72
CA LEU A 570 -20.00 -25.22 -6.52
C LEU A 570 -18.49 -25.47 -6.67
N LEU A 571 -18.00 -25.61 -7.90
CA LEU A 571 -16.60 -25.81 -8.22
C LEU A 571 -15.96 -24.55 -8.78
N ILE A 572 -14.84 -24.12 -8.20
CA ILE A 572 -14.05 -22.98 -8.68
C ILE A 572 -12.75 -23.50 -9.30
N GLY A 573 -12.56 -23.29 -10.62
CA GLY A 573 -11.34 -23.73 -11.32
C GLY A 573 -11.47 -25.02 -12.15
N SER A 574 -12.69 -25.42 -12.52
CA SER A 574 -12.96 -26.63 -13.34
C SER A 574 -12.37 -26.61 -14.76
N GLY A 575 -11.86 -25.47 -15.23
CA GLY A 575 -11.27 -25.34 -16.56
C GLY A 575 -9.84 -25.86 -16.68
N GLY A 576 -9.15 -26.09 -15.56
CA GLY A 576 -7.79 -26.66 -15.50
C GLY A 576 -7.80 -28.19 -15.42
N TYR A 577 -6.64 -28.83 -15.65
CA TYR A 577 -6.52 -30.29 -15.67
C TYR A 577 -7.09 -30.98 -14.41
N LEU A 578 -6.67 -30.54 -13.22
CA LEU A 578 -7.15 -31.06 -11.94
C LEU A 578 -8.65 -30.83 -11.72
N GLY A 579 -9.14 -29.63 -12.06
CA GLY A 579 -10.55 -29.28 -11.89
C GLY A 579 -11.51 -30.09 -12.77
N LYS A 580 -11.03 -30.59 -13.93
CA LYS A 580 -11.81 -31.48 -14.80
C LYS A 580 -11.92 -32.90 -14.24
N HIS A 581 -10.84 -33.43 -13.68
CA HIS A 581 -10.86 -34.75 -13.02
C HIS A 581 -11.76 -34.74 -11.78
N ILE A 582 -11.72 -33.67 -10.97
CA ILE A 582 -12.62 -33.48 -9.83
C ILE A 582 -14.08 -33.40 -10.30
N LEU A 583 -14.37 -32.64 -11.37
CA LEU A 583 -15.71 -32.54 -11.93
C LEU A 583 -16.23 -33.90 -12.43
N MET A 584 -15.38 -34.70 -13.07
CA MET A 584 -15.74 -36.02 -13.58
C MET A 584 -16.12 -36.98 -12.46
N GLU A 585 -15.30 -37.08 -11.43
CA GLU A 585 -15.59 -37.93 -10.28
C GLU A 585 -16.89 -37.50 -9.57
N LEU A 586 -17.14 -36.19 -9.42
CA LEU A 586 -18.37 -35.68 -8.83
C LEU A 586 -19.62 -36.00 -9.66
N MET A 587 -19.49 -36.04 -10.99
CA MET A 587 -20.57 -36.42 -11.90
C MET A 587 -20.82 -37.94 -11.89
N GLU A 588 -19.80 -38.76 -11.65
CA GLU A 588 -19.94 -40.22 -11.53
C GLU A 588 -20.55 -40.65 -10.20
N GLN A 589 -20.23 -39.93 -9.12
CA GLN A 589 -20.64 -40.30 -7.76
C GLN A 589 -21.97 -39.67 -7.32
N THR A 590 -22.50 -38.69 -8.06
CA THR A 590 -23.70 -37.95 -7.64
C THR A 590 -24.67 -37.72 -8.80
N SER A 591 -25.97 -37.90 -8.56
CA SER A 591 -27.05 -37.47 -9.47
C SER A 591 -27.45 -36.00 -9.27
N LYS A 592 -26.54 -35.19 -8.72
CA LYS A 592 -26.83 -33.90 -8.08
C LYS A 592 -26.35 -32.71 -8.93
N ARG A 593 -26.84 -31.49 -8.63
CA ARG A 593 -26.55 -30.29 -9.46
C ARG A 593 -25.18 -29.70 -9.13
N ILE A 594 -24.31 -29.61 -10.14
CA ILE A 594 -22.96 -29.04 -10.00
C ILE A 594 -22.89 -27.69 -10.71
N TYR A 595 -22.62 -26.64 -9.94
CA TYR A 595 -22.35 -25.29 -10.39
C TYR A 595 -20.86 -25.12 -10.66
N ILE A 596 -20.52 -24.44 -11.75
CA ILE A 596 -19.14 -24.30 -12.20
C ILE A 596 -18.77 -22.83 -12.36
N PHE A 597 -17.69 -22.43 -11.70
CA PHE A 597 -17.05 -21.13 -11.83
C PHE A 597 -15.89 -21.21 -12.82
N TYR A 598 -15.93 -20.41 -13.90
CA TYR A 598 -14.97 -20.50 -14.99
C TYR A 598 -14.57 -19.14 -15.57
N ARG A 599 -13.45 -19.14 -16.31
CA ARG A 599 -12.89 -17.97 -16.98
C ARG A 599 -13.05 -18.07 -18.50
N GLY A 600 -13.72 -17.09 -19.12
CA GLY A 600 -13.84 -16.96 -20.58
C GLY A 600 -15.26 -17.11 -21.14
N ASN A 601 -15.37 -17.42 -22.43
CA ASN A 601 -16.68 -17.65 -23.08
C ASN A 601 -17.25 -19.02 -22.67
N LYS A 602 -18.54 -19.08 -22.33
CA LYS A 602 -19.30 -20.28 -21.95
C LYS A 602 -19.05 -21.44 -22.92
N TYR A 603 -19.09 -21.13 -24.22
CA TYR A 603 -18.89 -22.11 -25.28
C TYR A 603 -17.50 -22.75 -25.27
N ASN A 604 -16.46 -21.99 -24.91
CA ASN A 604 -15.09 -22.48 -24.92
C ASN A 604 -14.81 -23.38 -23.71
N LEU A 605 -15.43 -23.09 -22.55
CA LEU A 605 -15.42 -24.00 -21.41
C LEU A 605 -16.17 -25.30 -21.73
N LEU A 606 -17.41 -25.20 -22.23
CA LEU A 606 -18.20 -26.38 -22.58
C LEU A 606 -17.43 -27.27 -23.56
N ASN A 607 -16.83 -26.71 -24.61
CA ASN A 607 -16.03 -27.49 -25.55
C ASN A 607 -14.82 -28.17 -24.89
N LYS A 608 -14.14 -27.49 -23.96
CA LYS A 608 -12.99 -28.06 -23.20
C LYS A 608 -13.38 -29.14 -22.20
N ILE A 609 -14.60 -29.05 -21.68
CA ILE A 609 -15.18 -30.03 -20.75
C ILE A 609 -15.69 -31.23 -21.55
N ILE A 610 -16.49 -31.00 -22.60
CA ILE A 610 -16.99 -32.03 -23.52
C ILE A 610 -15.84 -32.82 -24.15
N SER A 611 -14.80 -32.14 -24.65
CA SER A 611 -13.63 -32.83 -25.24
C SER A 611 -12.91 -33.71 -24.22
N PHE A 612 -12.75 -33.25 -22.98
CA PHE A 612 -12.14 -34.04 -21.91
C PHE A 612 -12.98 -35.28 -21.56
N PHE A 613 -14.30 -35.13 -21.44
CA PHE A 613 -15.23 -36.23 -21.16
C PHE A 613 -15.36 -37.22 -22.32
N LYS A 614 -15.32 -36.76 -23.57
CA LYS A 614 -15.29 -37.64 -24.76
C LYS A 614 -14.03 -38.51 -24.81
N ILE A 615 -12.89 -37.98 -24.38
CA ILE A 615 -11.62 -38.73 -24.31
C ILE A 615 -11.68 -39.82 -23.22
N HIS A 616 -12.50 -39.62 -22.18
CA HIS A 616 -12.61 -40.53 -21.04
C HIS A 616 -13.88 -41.42 -21.10
N ASN A 617 -14.52 -41.55 -22.27
CA ASN A 617 -15.66 -42.46 -22.55
C ASN A 617 -16.87 -42.33 -21.59
N SER A 618 -17.12 -41.13 -21.08
CA SER A 618 -18.20 -40.90 -20.12
C SER A 618 -19.50 -40.43 -20.80
N SER A 619 -20.59 -41.17 -20.65
CA SER A 619 -21.91 -40.95 -21.27
C SER A 619 -22.77 -39.94 -20.48
N PHE A 620 -22.41 -38.65 -20.50
CA PHE A 620 -23.13 -37.61 -19.76
C PHE A 620 -23.87 -36.60 -20.66
N LYS A 621 -25.07 -36.16 -20.23
CA LYS A 621 -25.76 -34.96 -20.74
C LYS A 621 -25.24 -33.74 -19.98
N LEU A 622 -24.65 -32.78 -20.69
CA LEU A 622 -24.00 -31.57 -20.14
C LEU A 622 -24.91 -30.34 -20.17
#